data_AF-A0A498IMW8-F1
#
_entry.id   AF-A0A498IMW8-F1
#
_cell.length_a   1.000
_cell.length_b   1.000
_cell.length_c   1.000
_cell.angle_alpha   90.00
_cell.angle_beta   90.00
_cell.angle_gamma   90.00
#
_symmetry.space_group_name_H-M   'P 1'
#
loop_
_entity.id
_entity.type
_entity.pdbx_description
1 polymer ?
#
loop_
_entity_poly.entity_id
_entity_poly.type
_entity_poly.pdbx_seq_one_letter_code
_entity_poly.pdbx_strand_id
1 'polypeptide(L)'
;MATLLWPFPPPPAAAKTSQFLHSSTPPLPFPKTHHPSSRKSLSEFHSSRFGNFLDLKPEAKPESLHFDLHQFDPSTRSRLDVIIIGTGPAGLRLAEQVSRYDIKVCSVDPSPLSMWPNNYGVWVDEFESLNLESCFDKTWPMASVHVNDSQTKYLDRPYGRVSRKKLKTLLLERCLSNGVQFHKAKVWKIEHEEFESSILCDDENEFKASLIVDASGFASSFIENHGYQIAHGILAEVEEHPFDLDKMLLMDWRDSHLDNEPYLRTSNSRFPTFLYAMPFDSNLVFLEETSLVSRPVLSYMEIKKRMEI
;
A
#
# COMPACT_ATOMS: atom_id res chain seq x y z
N MET A 1 10.81 -54.25 -20.73
CA MET A 1 11.14 -55.13 -19.59
C MET A 1 11.15 -54.22 -18.36
N ALA A 2 10.05 -54.10 -17.61
CA ALA A 2 9.63 -54.98 -16.50
C ALA A 2 10.76 -55.04 -15.45
N THR A 3 10.60 -54.61 -14.18
CA THR A 3 9.53 -54.86 -13.19
C THR A 3 9.74 -53.86 -12.00
N LEU A 4 8.77 -53.09 -11.45
CA LEU A 4 7.64 -53.45 -10.54
C LEU A 4 8.15 -54.04 -9.18
N LEU A 5 7.86 -53.57 -7.96
CA LEU A 5 6.60 -53.27 -7.22
C LEU A 5 6.94 -52.50 -5.91
N TRP A 6 6.26 -51.42 -5.46
CA TRP A 6 4.93 -51.24 -4.83
C TRP A 6 4.87 -51.35 -3.28
N PRO A 7 3.88 -50.71 -2.60
CA PRO A 7 4.06 -49.97 -1.34
C PRO A 7 3.37 -50.61 -0.12
N PHE A 8 3.64 -50.08 1.07
CA PHE A 8 3.04 -50.51 2.34
C PHE A 8 1.58 -50.02 2.52
N PRO A 9 0.70 -50.80 3.19
CA PRO A 9 -0.74 -50.52 3.36
C PRO A 9 -1.07 -49.73 4.65
N PRO A 10 -2.30 -49.19 4.80
CA PRO A 10 -2.77 -48.52 6.03
C PRO A 10 -3.40 -49.52 7.03
N PRO A 11 -3.55 -49.17 8.33
CA PRO A 11 -4.23 -50.00 9.31
C PRO A 11 -5.76 -49.73 9.37
N PRO A 12 -6.54 -50.66 9.96
CA PRO A 12 -7.97 -50.80 9.68
C PRO A 12 -8.91 -50.04 10.63
N ALA A 13 -10.12 -49.76 10.13
CA ALA A 13 -11.28 -49.38 10.90
C ALA A 13 -11.88 -50.58 11.64
N ALA A 14 -12.30 -50.39 12.90
CA ALA A 14 -13.16 -51.30 13.62
C ALA A 14 -14.30 -50.51 14.29
N ALA A 15 -15.52 -50.76 13.83
CA ALA A 15 -16.74 -50.41 14.52
C ALA A 15 -17.11 -51.53 15.52
N LYS A 16 -17.60 -51.17 16.71
CA LYS A 16 -18.68 -51.88 17.40
C LYS A 16 -19.33 -51.05 18.49
N THR A 17 -20.64 -51.11 18.44
CA THR A 17 -21.74 -50.54 19.23
C THR A 17 -21.83 -51.08 20.66
N SER A 18 -22.32 -50.24 21.59
CA SER A 18 -23.17 -50.58 22.76
C SER A 18 -23.26 -49.34 23.69
N GLN A 19 -24.30 -48.51 23.58
CA GLN A 19 -25.55 -48.54 24.36
C GLN A 19 -25.49 -47.94 25.79
N PHE A 20 -26.28 -46.87 25.91
CA PHE A 20 -27.01 -46.32 27.07
C PHE A 20 -26.26 -45.93 28.35
N LEU A 21 -26.35 -44.64 28.70
CA LEU A 21 -26.96 -44.19 29.95
C LEU A 21 -27.46 -42.74 29.81
N HIS A 22 -28.75 -42.58 30.09
CA HIS A 22 -29.46 -41.32 30.23
C HIS A 22 -28.95 -40.54 31.44
N SER A 23 -28.78 -39.22 31.31
CA SER A 23 -28.95 -38.30 32.44
C SER A 23 -29.64 -37.03 31.96
N SER A 24 -30.91 -36.95 32.30
CA SER A 24 -31.82 -35.83 32.10
C SER A 24 -31.45 -34.68 33.05
N THR A 25 -31.28 -33.48 32.53
CA THR A 25 -31.21 -32.24 33.32
C THR A 25 -32.20 -31.25 32.71
N PRO A 26 -33.06 -30.58 33.51
CA PRO A 26 -34.28 -29.94 33.02
C PRO A 26 -34.03 -28.60 32.32
N PRO A 27 -34.93 -28.15 31.42
CA PRO A 27 -34.81 -26.87 30.75
C PRO A 27 -35.14 -25.72 31.71
N LEU A 28 -34.23 -24.75 31.79
CA LEU A 28 -34.42 -23.49 32.49
C LEU A 28 -35.47 -22.62 31.76
N PRO A 29 -36.32 -21.87 32.48
CA PRO A 29 -37.45 -21.17 31.90
C PRO A 29 -37.04 -19.88 31.17
N PHE A 30 -37.60 -19.68 29.97
CA PHE A 30 -37.58 -18.42 29.22
C PHE A 30 -38.11 -17.24 30.07
N PRO A 31 -37.40 -16.10 30.15
CA PRO A 31 -37.96 -14.88 30.67
C PRO A 31 -38.83 -14.20 29.60
N LYS A 32 -40.03 -13.80 30.03
CA LYS A 32 -41.02 -13.03 29.26
C LYS A 32 -40.45 -11.68 28.83
N THR A 33 -40.75 -11.30 27.59
CA THR A 33 -40.55 -9.97 27.02
C THR A 33 -41.37 -8.93 27.80
N HIS A 34 -40.69 -8.01 28.47
CA HIS A 34 -41.26 -6.76 28.96
C HIS A 34 -40.82 -5.64 28.03
N HIS A 35 -41.79 -5.01 27.34
CA HIS A 35 -41.60 -3.74 26.65
C HIS A 35 -41.54 -2.59 27.66
N PRO A 36 -40.47 -1.78 27.70
CA PRO A 36 -40.53 -0.44 28.29
C PRO A 36 -40.90 0.58 27.21
N SER A 37 -41.90 1.39 27.52
CA SER A 37 -42.34 2.55 26.76
C SER A 37 -41.19 3.53 26.45
N SER A 38 -41.11 3.98 25.20
CA SER A 38 -40.15 4.96 24.73
C SER A 38 -40.39 6.35 25.37
N ARG A 39 -39.40 6.85 26.12
CA ARG A 39 -39.20 8.29 26.30
C ARG A 39 -38.20 8.75 25.26
N LYS A 40 -38.63 9.59 24.33
CA LYS A 40 -37.78 10.31 23.39
C LYS A 40 -36.88 11.27 24.18
N SER A 41 -35.62 10.91 24.39
CA SER A 41 -34.57 11.92 24.59
C SER A 41 -34.06 12.33 23.22
N LEU A 42 -34.33 13.57 22.84
CA LEU A 42 -33.68 14.20 21.69
C LEU A 42 -32.19 14.32 22.04
N SER A 43 -31.36 13.41 21.54
CA SER A 43 -29.91 13.60 21.50
C SER A 43 -29.62 14.61 20.38
N GLU A 44 -29.12 15.77 20.76
CA GLU A 44 -28.55 16.74 19.82
C GLU A 44 -27.47 16.04 18.99
N PHE A 45 -27.68 16.00 17.67
CA PHE A 45 -26.66 15.56 16.73
C PHE A 45 -25.54 16.61 16.72
N HIS A 46 -24.47 16.35 17.46
CA HIS A 46 -23.23 17.06 17.27
C HIS A 46 -22.68 16.72 15.88
N SER A 47 -22.67 17.69 14.97
CA SER A 47 -21.96 17.54 13.71
C SER A 47 -20.48 17.29 14.00
N SER A 48 -19.92 16.19 13.49
CA SER A 48 -18.48 15.97 13.49
C SER A 48 -17.78 17.18 12.85
N ARG A 49 -16.54 17.47 13.25
CA ARG A 49 -15.73 18.55 12.66
C ARG A 49 -15.46 18.36 11.15
N PHE A 50 -15.87 17.21 10.58
CA PHE A 50 -15.58 16.81 9.20
C PHE A 50 -16.82 16.74 8.29
N GLY A 51 -17.99 17.17 8.76
CA GLY A 51 -19.21 17.18 7.94
C GLY A 51 -19.76 15.77 7.68
N ASN A 52 -20.87 15.71 6.94
CA ASN A 52 -21.57 14.45 6.63
C ASN A 52 -20.76 13.62 5.62
N PHE A 53 -20.40 12.39 5.98
CA PHE A 53 -19.56 11.49 5.17
C PHE A 53 -20.14 11.21 3.77
N LEU A 54 -21.48 11.24 3.63
CA LEU A 54 -22.17 11.07 2.36
C LEU A 54 -21.95 12.22 1.36
N ASP A 55 -21.45 13.37 1.84
CA ASP A 55 -21.12 14.54 1.01
C ASP A 55 -19.62 14.62 0.67
N LEU A 56 -18.79 13.72 1.18
CA LEU A 56 -17.37 13.62 0.82
C LEU A 56 -17.24 12.92 -0.54
N LYS A 57 -17.38 13.71 -1.62
CA LYS A 57 -16.86 13.29 -2.91
C LYS A 57 -15.34 13.13 -2.77
N PRO A 58 -14.75 11.98 -3.12
CA PRO A 58 -13.31 11.87 -3.31
C PRO A 58 -12.93 12.58 -4.62
N GLU A 59 -13.11 13.90 -4.65
CA GLU A 59 -12.39 14.75 -5.59
C GLU A 59 -10.99 14.91 -5.00
N ALA A 60 -10.13 13.90 -5.22
CA ALA A 60 -8.70 14.09 -5.06
C ALA A 60 -8.26 15.16 -6.07
N LYS A 61 -8.41 16.43 -5.71
CA LYS A 61 -7.72 17.51 -6.40
C LYS A 61 -6.23 17.21 -6.25
N PRO A 62 -5.45 17.11 -7.34
CA PRO A 62 -4.03 16.87 -7.24
C PRO A 62 -3.40 18.01 -6.44
N GLU A 63 -3.12 17.78 -5.16
CA GLU A 63 -2.31 18.71 -4.38
C GLU A 63 -0.94 18.76 -5.08
N SER A 64 -0.50 19.95 -5.42
CA SER A 64 0.79 20.18 -6.06
C SER A 64 1.67 20.94 -5.09
N LEU A 65 2.95 20.55 -5.01
CA LEU A 65 3.91 21.28 -4.22
C LEU A 65 4.29 22.59 -4.94
N HIS A 66 4.53 23.64 -4.17
CA HIS A 66 5.03 24.90 -4.69
C HIS A 66 6.56 24.93 -4.59
N PHE A 67 7.23 24.63 -5.70
CA PHE A 67 8.67 24.72 -5.87
C PHE A 67 9.00 25.42 -7.19
N ASP A 68 10.10 26.17 -7.20
CA ASP A 68 10.72 26.64 -8.43
C ASP A 68 11.73 25.57 -8.88
N LEU A 69 11.36 24.78 -9.89
CA LEU A 69 12.23 23.73 -10.40
C LEU A 69 13.22 24.32 -11.40
N HIS A 70 14.50 23.98 -11.24
CA HIS A 70 15.52 24.27 -12.24
C HIS A 70 15.18 23.52 -13.54
N GLN A 71 14.55 24.21 -14.49
CA GLN A 71 14.18 23.60 -15.77
C GLN A 71 15.44 23.26 -16.57
N PHE A 72 15.46 22.07 -17.15
CA PHE A 72 16.43 21.72 -18.16
C PHE A 72 16.09 22.44 -19.46
N ASP A 73 16.99 23.30 -19.94
CA ASP A 73 16.82 23.99 -21.22
C ASP A 73 17.10 23.00 -22.38
N PRO A 74 16.09 22.64 -23.19
CA PRO A 74 16.26 21.67 -24.27
C PRO A 74 17.19 22.12 -25.39
N SER A 75 17.44 23.43 -25.51
CA SER A 75 18.38 23.96 -26.50
C SER A 75 19.84 23.73 -26.10
N THR A 76 20.09 23.34 -24.84
CA THR A 76 21.43 23.10 -24.33
C THR A 76 22.00 21.82 -24.94
N ARG A 77 23.13 21.94 -25.65
CA ARG A 77 23.87 20.78 -26.18
C ARG A 77 24.75 20.09 -25.13
N SER A 78 24.60 20.43 -23.84
CA SER A 78 25.41 19.85 -22.78
C SER A 78 25.00 18.39 -22.56
N ARG A 79 25.97 17.48 -22.68
CA ARG A 79 25.78 16.06 -22.36
C ARG A 79 25.40 15.91 -20.89
N LEU A 80 24.29 15.22 -20.63
CA LEU A 80 23.90 14.76 -19.29
C LEU A 80 24.66 13.47 -18.96
N ASP A 81 24.95 13.25 -17.69
CA ASP A 81 25.54 12.00 -17.24
C ASP A 81 24.44 10.96 -17.02
N VAL A 82 23.36 11.37 -16.35
CA VAL A 82 22.23 10.49 -16.02
C VAL A 82 20.90 11.19 -16.31
N ILE A 83 20.01 10.48 -16.99
CA ILE A 83 18.59 10.83 -17.09
C ILE A 83 17.80 9.86 -16.22
N ILE A 84 16.93 10.39 -15.36
CA ILE A 84 16.05 9.60 -14.50
C ILE A 84 14.61 9.86 -14.93
N ILE A 85 13.94 8.82 -15.42
CA ILE A 85 12.55 8.91 -15.85
C ILE A 85 11.67 8.67 -14.63
N GLY A 86 10.85 9.65 -14.26
CA GLY A 86 9.95 9.61 -13.12
C GLY A 86 10.50 10.25 -11.84
N THR A 87 9.64 11.02 -11.19
CA THR A 87 9.90 11.70 -9.91
C THR A 87 9.14 11.05 -8.75
N GLY A 88 8.96 9.72 -8.83
CA GLY A 88 8.52 8.90 -7.71
C GLY A 88 9.57 8.85 -6.58
N PRO A 89 9.29 8.15 -5.46
CA PRO A 89 10.25 8.02 -4.37
C PRO A 89 11.61 7.48 -4.82
N ALA A 90 11.62 6.45 -5.67
CA ALA A 90 12.84 5.86 -6.20
C ALA A 90 13.63 6.86 -7.08
N GLY A 91 12.95 7.54 -8.01
CA GLY A 91 13.58 8.49 -8.93
C GLY A 91 14.18 9.69 -8.21
N LEU A 92 13.43 10.33 -7.31
CA LEU A 92 13.95 11.46 -6.53
C LEU A 92 15.08 11.03 -5.59
N ARG A 93 14.96 9.87 -4.92
CA ARG A 93 16.03 9.38 -4.05
C ARG A 93 17.31 9.09 -4.84
N LEU A 94 17.20 8.49 -6.02
CA LEU A 94 18.35 8.24 -6.89
C LEU A 94 18.98 9.56 -7.34
N ALA A 95 18.18 10.49 -7.88
CA ALA A 95 18.64 11.80 -8.34
C ALA A 95 19.38 12.55 -7.22
N GLU A 96 18.81 12.54 -6.02
CA GLU A 96 19.38 13.16 -4.84
C GLU A 96 20.71 12.53 -4.40
N GLN A 97 20.86 11.20 -4.49
CA GLN A 97 22.09 10.53 -4.12
C GLN A 97 23.20 10.70 -5.16
N VAL A 98 22.89 10.55 -6.44
CA VAL A 98 23.92 10.62 -7.50
C VAL A 98 24.41 12.04 -7.76
N SER A 99 23.54 13.05 -7.61
CA SER A 99 23.91 14.46 -7.79
C SER A 99 24.93 14.97 -6.76
N ARG A 100 25.18 14.25 -5.68
CA ARG A 100 26.24 14.56 -4.69
C ARG A 100 27.66 14.34 -5.22
N TYR A 101 27.80 13.66 -6.37
CA TYR A 101 29.09 13.26 -6.93
C TYR A 101 29.46 14.04 -8.21
N ASP A 102 28.99 15.29 -8.34
CA ASP A 102 29.19 16.15 -9.53
C ASP A 102 28.66 15.53 -10.85
N ILE A 103 27.67 14.65 -10.72
CA ILE A 103 26.97 14.00 -11.83
C ILE A 103 25.87 14.94 -12.31
N LYS A 104 25.84 15.23 -13.62
CA LYS A 104 24.78 16.03 -14.26
C LYS A 104 23.53 15.19 -14.45
N VAL A 105 22.52 15.44 -13.61
CA VAL A 105 21.27 14.70 -13.59
C VAL A 105 20.13 15.54 -14.15
N CYS A 106 19.33 14.95 -15.05
CA CYS A 106 18.03 15.47 -15.43
C CYS A 106 16.93 14.47 -15.03
N SER A 107 15.95 14.92 -14.24
CA SER A 107 14.75 14.14 -13.93
C SER A 107 13.61 14.51 -14.89
N VAL A 108 13.04 13.52 -15.56
CA VAL A 108 11.99 13.72 -16.57
C VAL A 108 10.68 13.12 -16.09
N ASP A 109 9.66 13.94 -15.91
CA ASP A 109 8.36 13.50 -15.40
C ASP A 109 7.25 14.43 -15.91
N PRO A 110 6.08 13.93 -16.32
CA PRO A 110 4.99 14.78 -16.83
C PRO A 110 4.40 15.71 -15.76
N SER A 111 4.64 15.45 -14.47
CA SER A 111 4.03 16.12 -13.33
C SER A 111 4.94 16.06 -12.09
N PRO A 112 6.14 16.66 -12.15
CA PRO A 112 7.18 16.49 -11.12
C PRO A 112 6.75 17.02 -9.74
N LEU A 113 5.84 18.00 -9.71
CA LEU A 113 5.33 18.62 -8.49
C LEU A 113 4.05 18.00 -7.93
N SER A 114 3.40 17.08 -8.67
CA SER A 114 2.16 16.43 -8.21
C SER A 114 2.43 15.52 -7.02
N MET A 115 1.57 15.54 -6.01
CA MET A 115 1.71 14.65 -4.87
C MET A 115 1.65 13.17 -5.25
N TRP A 116 2.46 12.34 -4.59
CA TRP A 116 2.43 10.89 -4.81
C TRP A 116 1.13 10.30 -4.27
N PRO A 117 0.38 9.50 -5.06
CA PRO A 117 -0.92 8.99 -4.66
C PRO A 117 -0.83 7.89 -3.61
N ASN A 118 0.24 7.08 -3.63
CA ASN A 118 0.37 5.87 -2.82
C ASN A 118 0.76 6.18 -1.37
N ASN A 119 0.18 5.46 -0.42
CA ASN A 119 0.67 5.43 0.97
C ASN A 119 1.95 4.59 1.05
N TYR A 120 2.85 4.94 1.98
CA TYR A 120 4.07 4.19 2.22
C TYR A 120 4.21 3.87 3.71
N GLY A 121 4.57 2.63 3.98
CA GLY A 121 5.04 2.16 5.27
C GLY A 121 6.48 1.68 5.16
N VAL A 122 7.25 1.79 6.24
CA VAL A 122 8.65 1.38 6.28
C VAL A 122 9.05 0.97 7.70
N TRP A 123 10.04 0.09 7.81
CA TRP A 123 10.67 -0.19 9.08
C TRP A 123 11.42 1.04 9.59
N VAL A 124 11.30 1.37 10.88
CA VAL A 124 11.82 2.64 11.39
C VAL A 124 13.33 2.75 11.20
N ASP A 125 14.06 1.67 11.48
CA ASP A 125 15.51 1.58 11.37
C ASP A 125 16.03 1.77 9.93
N GLU A 126 15.24 1.43 8.91
CA GLU A 126 15.62 1.64 7.51
C GLU A 126 15.66 3.13 7.18
N PHE A 127 14.69 3.91 7.64
CA PHE A 127 14.69 5.36 7.44
C PHE A 127 15.73 6.07 8.30
N GLU A 128 15.96 5.60 9.53
CA GLU A 128 17.06 6.10 10.38
C GLU A 128 18.41 5.90 9.69
N SER A 129 18.66 4.73 9.09
CA SER A 129 19.90 4.46 8.34
C SER A 129 20.12 5.40 7.14
N LEU A 130 19.04 5.98 6.61
CA LEU A 130 19.06 6.90 5.48
C LEU A 130 18.95 8.38 5.87
N ASN A 131 18.87 8.68 7.17
CA ASN A 131 18.61 10.03 7.70
C ASN A 131 17.31 10.63 7.13
N LEU A 132 16.23 9.84 7.17
CA LEU A 132 14.88 10.17 6.69
C LEU A 132 13.82 10.06 7.79
N GLU A 133 14.20 9.86 9.05
CA GLU A 133 13.30 9.71 10.20
C GLU A 133 12.39 10.92 10.42
N SER A 134 12.81 12.13 10.02
CA SER A 134 11.96 13.32 10.04
C SER A 134 10.73 13.21 9.14
N CYS A 135 10.74 12.28 8.18
CA CYS A 135 9.65 12.06 7.24
C CYS A 135 8.55 11.14 7.77
N PHE A 136 8.64 10.63 9.00
CA PHE A 136 7.54 9.90 9.61
C PHE A 136 6.32 10.80 9.84
N ASP A 137 5.15 10.23 9.59
CA ASP A 137 3.86 10.76 10.00
C ASP A 137 3.47 10.20 11.36
N LYS A 138 3.54 8.87 11.48
CA LYS A 138 3.31 8.12 12.72
C LYS A 138 4.17 6.86 12.75
N THR A 139 4.56 6.44 13.95
CA THR A 139 5.28 5.19 14.21
C THR A 139 4.56 4.35 15.27
N TRP A 140 4.74 3.04 15.17
CA TRP A 140 4.33 2.06 16.16
C TRP A 140 5.56 1.26 16.59
N PRO A 141 5.71 0.95 17.88
CA PRO A 141 6.87 0.20 18.39
C PRO A 141 6.96 -1.24 17.84
N MET A 142 5.86 -1.79 17.30
CA MET A 142 5.78 -3.17 16.87
C MET A 142 4.83 -3.32 15.67
N ALA A 143 5.04 -4.34 14.86
CA ALA A 143 4.09 -4.79 13.85
C ALA A 143 3.52 -6.18 14.19
N SER A 144 2.29 -6.47 13.77
CA SER A 144 1.67 -7.79 13.89
C SER A 144 1.22 -8.33 12.54
N VAL A 145 1.20 -9.65 12.40
CA VAL A 145 0.70 -10.36 11.22
C VAL A 145 -0.24 -11.47 11.70
N HIS A 146 -1.48 -11.45 11.25
CA HIS A 146 -2.40 -12.57 11.42
C HIS A 146 -2.31 -13.45 10.17
N VAL A 147 -1.70 -14.63 10.30
CA VAL A 147 -1.52 -15.59 9.20
C VAL A 147 -2.83 -16.33 8.92
N ASN A 148 -3.61 -16.60 9.98
CA ASN A 148 -4.96 -17.14 9.97
C ASN A 148 -5.58 -16.95 11.35
N ASP A 149 -6.82 -17.43 11.57
CA ASP A 149 -7.56 -17.22 12.82
C ASP A 149 -6.87 -17.81 14.07
N SER A 150 -6.01 -18.81 13.89
CA SER A 150 -5.29 -19.48 14.98
C SER A 150 -3.86 -19.00 15.18
N GLN A 151 -3.29 -18.26 14.22
CA GLN A 151 -1.88 -17.93 14.20
C GLN A 151 -1.64 -16.43 14.00
N THR A 152 -1.07 -15.83 15.04
CA THR A 152 -0.57 -14.45 15.02
C THR A 152 0.94 -14.45 15.22
N LYS A 153 1.64 -13.61 14.46
CA LYS A 153 3.07 -13.33 14.59
C LYS A 153 3.25 -11.88 15.01
N TYR A 154 4.04 -11.67 16.06
CA TYR A 154 4.46 -10.35 16.49
C TYR A 154 5.89 -10.12 16.02
N LEU A 155 6.10 -8.99 15.37
CA LEU A 155 7.38 -8.54 14.85
C LEU A 155 7.86 -7.43 15.78
N ASP A 156 8.84 -7.77 16.63
CA ASP A 156 9.48 -6.84 17.56
C ASP A 156 10.43 -5.89 16.80
N ARG A 157 9.85 -5.15 15.85
CA ARG A 157 10.51 -4.17 14.98
C ARG A 157 9.54 -3.01 14.77
N PRO A 158 9.92 -1.78 15.13
CA PRO A 158 9.08 -0.62 14.92
C PRO A 158 8.77 -0.38 13.44
N TYR A 159 7.53 0.03 13.17
CA TYR A 159 7.06 0.33 11.83
C TYR A 159 6.53 1.75 11.77
N GLY A 160 6.69 2.43 10.65
CA GLY A 160 6.31 3.82 10.47
C GLY A 160 5.53 4.06 9.19
N ARG A 161 4.47 4.86 9.27
CA ARG A 161 3.83 5.46 8.11
C ARG A 161 4.63 6.70 7.70
N VAL A 162 4.94 6.78 6.42
CA VAL A 162 5.70 7.89 5.85
C VAL A 162 4.76 9.04 5.48
N SER A 163 5.13 10.25 5.89
CA SER A 163 4.51 11.47 5.38
C SER A 163 5.00 11.74 3.96
N ARG A 164 4.13 11.45 2.98
CA ARG A 164 4.40 11.67 1.54
C ARG A 164 4.87 13.09 1.25
N LYS A 165 4.25 14.06 1.92
CA LYS A 165 4.57 15.50 1.77
C LYS A 165 5.97 15.79 2.28
N LYS A 166 6.29 15.40 3.52
CA LYS A 166 7.63 15.62 4.10
C LYS A 166 8.72 14.92 3.26
N LEU A 167 8.49 13.67 2.86
CA LEU A 167 9.48 12.92 2.07
C LEU A 167 9.71 13.57 0.70
N LYS A 168 8.64 13.89 -0.04
CA LYS A 168 8.77 14.51 -1.37
C LYS A 168 9.42 15.88 -1.28
N THR A 169 9.01 16.72 -0.34
CA THR A 169 9.61 18.04 -0.07
C THR A 169 11.10 17.90 0.22
N LEU A 170 11.50 17.05 1.16
CA LEU A 170 12.90 16.86 1.54
C LEU A 170 13.77 16.39 0.36
N LEU A 171 13.28 15.43 -0.42
CA LEU A 171 14.03 14.93 -1.57
C LEU A 171 14.13 15.96 -2.70
N LEU A 172 13.06 16.73 -2.97
CA LEU A 172 13.11 17.82 -3.96
C LEU A 172 14.08 18.92 -3.52
N GLU A 173 14.05 19.35 -2.26
CA GLU A 173 14.98 20.36 -1.73
C GLU A 173 16.43 19.91 -1.90
N ARG A 174 16.74 18.66 -1.55
CA ARG A 174 18.08 18.10 -1.71
C ARG A 174 18.49 18.00 -3.20
N CYS A 175 17.60 17.56 -4.08
CA CYS A 175 17.84 17.57 -5.53
C CYS A 175 18.17 18.97 -6.06
N LEU A 176 17.37 19.98 -5.71
CA LEU A 176 17.59 21.36 -6.14
C LEU A 176 18.90 21.93 -5.59
N SER A 177 19.23 21.64 -4.33
CA SER A 177 20.49 22.07 -3.71
C SER A 177 21.73 21.46 -4.37
N ASN A 178 21.59 20.26 -4.95
CA ASN A 178 22.65 19.58 -5.68
C ASN A 178 22.66 19.92 -7.18
N GLY A 179 21.79 20.82 -7.65
CA GLY A 179 21.74 21.24 -9.06
C GLY A 179 21.06 20.25 -10.01
N VAL A 180 20.24 19.32 -9.52
CA VAL A 180 19.42 18.46 -10.37
C VAL A 180 18.48 19.31 -11.21
N GLN A 181 18.47 19.05 -12.52
CA GLN A 181 17.57 19.72 -13.45
C GLN A 181 16.31 18.87 -13.67
N PHE A 182 15.22 19.52 -14.04
CA PHE A 182 13.93 18.87 -14.26
C PHE A 182 13.39 19.21 -15.65
N HIS A 183 12.78 18.24 -16.30
CA HIS A 183 12.08 18.45 -17.55
C HIS A 183 10.67 17.87 -17.47
N LYS A 184 9.67 18.73 -17.70
CA LYS A 184 8.27 18.35 -17.57
C LYS A 184 7.73 17.76 -18.88
N ALA A 185 7.97 16.47 -19.08
CA ALA A 185 7.46 15.72 -20.23
C ALA A 185 7.33 14.23 -19.91
N LYS A 186 6.63 13.50 -20.78
CA LYS A 186 6.57 12.04 -20.72
C LYS A 186 7.55 11.43 -21.71
N VAL A 187 8.42 10.55 -21.23
CA VAL A 187 9.28 9.74 -22.11
C VAL A 187 8.45 8.61 -22.72
N TRP A 188 8.51 8.46 -24.04
CA TRP A 188 7.78 7.41 -24.76
C TRP A 188 8.70 6.48 -25.56
N LYS A 189 9.98 6.85 -25.71
CA LYS A 189 10.99 6.02 -26.38
C LYS A 189 12.33 6.16 -25.68
N ILE A 190 13.05 5.05 -25.57
CA ILE A 190 14.45 4.98 -25.16
C ILE A 190 15.22 4.28 -26.29
N GLU A 191 16.37 4.83 -26.69
CA GLU A 191 17.29 4.20 -27.64
C GLU A 191 18.68 4.09 -27.01
N HIS A 192 19.35 2.97 -27.30
CA HIS A 192 20.68 2.68 -26.81
C HIS A 192 21.64 2.50 -27.98
N GLU A 193 22.73 3.27 -27.97
CA GLU A 193 23.86 3.15 -28.89
C GLU A 193 25.10 2.65 -28.11
N GLU A 194 26.23 2.45 -28.80
CA GLU A 194 27.44 1.86 -28.21
C GLU A 194 28.02 2.71 -27.05
N PHE A 195 27.90 4.04 -27.13
CA PHE A 195 28.54 4.98 -26.17
C PHE A 195 27.57 5.99 -25.54
N GLU A 196 26.30 5.95 -25.92
CA GLU A 196 25.28 6.87 -25.46
C GLU A 196 23.90 6.24 -25.48
N SER A 197 22.98 6.80 -24.71
CA SER A 197 21.57 6.47 -24.79
C SER A 197 20.76 7.76 -24.90
N SER A 198 19.63 7.69 -25.59
CA SER A 198 18.74 8.82 -25.78
C SER A 198 17.32 8.49 -25.32
N ILE A 199 16.61 9.54 -24.91
CA ILE A 199 15.16 9.50 -24.70
C ILE A 199 14.49 10.43 -25.70
N LEU A 200 13.30 10.03 -26.14
CA LEU A 200 12.38 10.92 -26.83
C LEU A 200 11.18 11.20 -25.92
N CYS A 201 10.87 12.48 -25.77
CA CYS A 201 9.74 12.99 -24.99
C CYS A 201 8.51 13.25 -25.86
N ASP A 202 7.33 13.35 -25.24
CA ASP A 202 6.06 13.64 -25.89
C ASP A 202 5.93 15.10 -26.38
N ASP A 203 6.85 15.97 -25.97
CA ASP A 203 7.01 17.35 -26.44
C ASP A 203 8.02 17.46 -27.60
N GLU A 204 8.37 16.33 -28.22
CA GLU A 204 9.29 16.19 -29.36
C GLU A 204 10.77 16.50 -29.05
N ASN A 205 11.12 16.76 -27.79
CA ASN A 205 12.52 16.93 -27.40
C ASN A 205 13.24 15.59 -27.24
N GLU A 206 14.50 15.56 -27.69
CA GLU A 206 15.41 14.42 -27.51
C GLU A 206 16.54 14.80 -26.55
N PHE A 207 16.80 13.94 -25.57
CA PHE A 207 17.91 14.13 -24.61
C PHE A 207 18.82 12.92 -24.59
N LYS A 208 20.13 13.19 -24.53
CA LYS A 208 21.18 12.16 -24.51
C LYS A 208 21.88 12.12 -23.16
N ALA A 209 22.15 10.92 -22.69
CA ALA A 209 22.90 10.68 -21.46
C ALA A 209 23.78 9.42 -21.55
N SER A 210 24.75 9.32 -20.64
CA SER A 210 25.57 8.11 -20.49
C SER A 210 24.78 6.97 -19.83
N LEU A 211 23.78 7.29 -19.01
CA LEU A 211 22.90 6.32 -18.37
C LEU A 211 21.46 6.86 -18.34
N ILE A 212 20.50 6.00 -18.66
CA ILE A 212 19.07 6.25 -18.46
C ILE A 212 18.57 5.27 -17.39
N VAL A 213 17.89 5.79 -16.38
CA VAL A 213 17.26 4.97 -15.34
C VAL A 213 15.75 5.18 -15.39
N ASP A 214 15.02 4.10 -15.68
CA ASP A 214 13.56 4.11 -15.59
C ASP A 214 13.11 3.92 -14.14
N ALA A 215 12.58 4.99 -13.55
CA ALA A 215 11.94 5.03 -12.25
C ALA A 215 10.48 5.52 -12.35
N SER A 216 9.84 5.32 -13.51
CA SER A 216 8.48 5.79 -13.81
C SER A 216 7.37 4.98 -13.13
N GLY A 217 7.74 3.87 -12.47
CA GLY A 217 6.86 3.02 -11.69
C GLY A 217 6.08 2.01 -12.53
N PHE A 218 4.96 1.52 -12.00
CA PHE A 218 4.17 0.43 -12.60
C PHE A 218 3.57 0.78 -13.98
N ALA A 219 3.50 2.06 -14.32
CA ALA A 219 3.00 2.56 -15.60
C ALA A 219 4.10 2.62 -16.68
N SER A 220 5.31 2.12 -16.40
CA SER A 220 6.39 2.04 -17.37
C SER A 220 5.98 1.23 -18.60
N SER A 221 6.13 1.84 -19.77
CA SER A 221 5.99 1.18 -21.07
C SER A 221 7.24 0.44 -21.53
N PHE A 222 8.34 0.51 -20.78
CA PHE A 222 9.66 -0.02 -21.18
C PHE A 222 9.95 -1.41 -20.65
N ILE A 223 9.10 -1.92 -19.78
CA ILE A 223 9.27 -3.19 -19.11
C ILE A 223 8.05 -4.07 -19.44
N GLU A 224 8.31 -5.35 -19.67
CA GLU A 224 7.27 -6.36 -19.86
C GLU A 224 7.06 -7.19 -18.58
N ASN A 225 5.94 -7.90 -18.49
CA ASN A 225 5.66 -8.87 -17.41
C ASN A 225 5.67 -8.27 -15.99
N HIS A 226 4.88 -7.21 -15.78
CA HIS A 226 4.67 -6.58 -14.47
C HIS A 226 3.75 -7.39 -13.55
N GLY A 227 4.06 -7.41 -12.25
CA GLY A 227 3.11 -7.78 -11.21
C GLY A 227 2.35 -6.53 -10.76
N TYR A 228 1.05 -6.62 -10.55
CA TYR A 228 0.24 -5.48 -10.12
C TYR A 228 -0.10 -5.60 -8.65
N GLN A 229 0.23 -4.58 -7.88
CA GLN A 229 -0.32 -4.36 -6.55
C GLN A 229 -1.49 -3.39 -6.66
N ILE A 230 -2.60 -3.70 -5.98
CA ILE A 230 -3.76 -2.81 -5.91
C ILE A 230 -4.31 -2.82 -4.49
N ALA A 231 -4.73 -1.66 -4.02
CA ALA A 231 -5.25 -1.49 -2.68
C ALA A 231 -6.42 -0.49 -2.66
N HIS A 232 -7.28 -0.63 -1.66
CA HIS A 232 -8.32 0.34 -1.33
C HIS A 232 -8.23 0.72 0.14
N GLY A 233 -7.89 1.97 0.40
CA GLY A 233 -7.71 2.50 1.75
C GLY A 233 -8.82 3.45 2.17
N ILE A 234 -9.23 3.37 3.44
CA ILE A 234 -10.15 4.29 4.09
C ILE A 234 -9.57 4.80 5.40
N LEU A 235 -10.00 5.99 5.80
CA LEU A 235 -9.79 6.50 7.15
C LEU A 235 -11.15 6.44 7.86
N ALA A 236 -11.20 5.76 9.01
CA ALA A 236 -12.43 5.53 9.76
C ALA A 236 -12.31 6.09 11.17
N GLU A 237 -13.37 6.79 11.59
CA GLU A 237 -13.60 7.09 13.00
C GLU A 237 -14.40 5.95 13.64
N VAL A 238 -13.98 5.50 14.82
CA VAL A 238 -14.57 4.35 15.53
C VAL A 238 -14.97 4.74 16.94
N GLU A 239 -16.11 4.24 17.43
CA GLU A 239 -16.57 4.49 18.81
C GLU A 239 -15.73 3.72 19.84
N GLU A 240 -15.39 2.47 19.52
CA GLU A 240 -14.48 1.61 20.27
C GLU A 240 -13.38 1.12 19.33
N HIS A 241 -12.12 1.19 19.76
CA HIS A 241 -10.99 0.89 18.90
C HIS A 241 -10.79 -0.62 18.74
N PRO A 242 -10.95 -1.20 17.53
CA PRO A 242 -10.92 -2.65 17.34
C PRO A 242 -9.49 -3.23 17.21
N PHE A 243 -8.47 -2.37 17.22
CA PHE A 243 -7.06 -2.74 17.11
C PHE A 243 -6.22 -2.21 18.27
N ASP A 244 -5.08 -2.84 18.52
CA ASP A 244 -4.08 -2.39 19.48
C ASP A 244 -3.42 -1.07 19.05
N LEU A 245 -3.49 -0.02 19.88
CA LEU A 245 -2.94 1.32 19.54
C LEU A 245 -1.41 1.36 19.49
N ASP A 246 -0.73 0.42 20.15
CA ASP A 246 0.72 0.29 20.21
C ASP A 246 1.29 -0.59 19.09
N LYS A 247 0.47 -1.08 18.16
CA LYS A 247 0.90 -1.96 17.07
C LYS A 247 0.34 -1.50 15.73
N MET A 248 1.14 -1.71 14.70
CA MET A 248 0.67 -1.67 13.33
C MET A 248 0.31 -3.08 12.88
N LEU A 249 -0.92 -3.29 12.40
CA LEU A 249 -1.30 -4.55 11.79
C LEU A 249 -0.83 -4.56 10.35
N LEU A 250 0.29 -5.25 10.11
CA LEU A 250 0.98 -5.29 8.83
C LEU A 250 0.23 -6.18 7.83
N MET A 251 -0.23 -7.35 8.23
CA MET A 251 -1.04 -8.17 7.33
C MET A 251 -2.04 -8.99 8.13
N ASP A 252 -3.32 -8.83 7.82
CA ASP A 252 -4.37 -9.69 8.32
C ASP A 252 -4.95 -10.54 7.19
N TRP A 253 -4.62 -11.83 7.23
CA TRP A 253 -5.07 -12.83 6.25
C TRP A 253 -6.29 -13.62 6.74
N ARG A 254 -6.88 -13.25 7.89
CA ARG A 254 -8.05 -13.95 8.43
C ARG A 254 -9.26 -13.72 7.53
N ASP A 255 -10.05 -14.78 7.34
CA ASP A 255 -11.27 -14.73 6.54
C ASP A 255 -12.52 -15.16 7.33
N SER A 256 -12.40 -15.38 8.65
CA SER A 256 -13.51 -15.77 9.54
C SER A 256 -14.74 -14.86 9.42
N HIS A 257 -14.53 -13.54 9.27
CA HIS A 257 -15.59 -12.56 9.03
C HIS A 257 -16.45 -12.86 7.79
N LEU A 258 -15.94 -13.65 6.84
CA LEU A 258 -16.64 -14.08 5.62
C LEU A 258 -17.43 -15.38 5.79
N ASP A 259 -17.64 -15.90 7.01
CA ASP A 259 -18.40 -17.16 7.24
C ASP A 259 -19.80 -17.14 6.61
N ASN A 260 -20.44 -15.96 6.59
CA ASN A 260 -21.78 -15.79 6.00
C ASN A 260 -21.78 -15.74 4.47
N GLU A 261 -20.60 -15.60 3.84
CA GLU A 261 -20.44 -15.41 2.39
C GLU A 261 -19.36 -16.36 1.82
N PRO A 262 -19.53 -17.69 1.90
CA PRO A 262 -18.48 -18.69 1.63
C PRO A 262 -17.93 -18.67 0.18
N TYR A 263 -18.69 -18.12 -0.78
CA TYR A 263 -18.19 -17.93 -2.15
C TYR A 263 -17.06 -16.89 -2.23
N LEU A 264 -17.02 -15.91 -1.30
CA LEU A 264 -15.94 -14.92 -1.22
C LEU A 264 -14.64 -15.56 -0.79
N ARG A 265 -14.66 -16.50 0.17
CA ARG A 265 -13.46 -17.27 0.56
C ARG A 265 -12.88 -18.06 -0.60
N THR A 266 -13.75 -18.67 -1.41
CA THR A 266 -13.33 -19.36 -2.63
C THR A 266 -12.65 -18.38 -3.60
N SER A 267 -13.17 -17.15 -3.74
CA SER A 267 -12.52 -16.10 -4.54
C SER A 267 -11.17 -15.68 -3.96
N ASN A 268 -11.10 -15.44 -2.65
CA ASN A 268 -9.90 -15.02 -1.94
C ASN A 268 -8.79 -16.08 -2.01
N SER A 269 -9.13 -17.36 -2.05
CA SER A 269 -8.14 -18.43 -2.25
C SER A 269 -7.42 -18.35 -3.61
N ARG A 270 -8.08 -17.81 -4.64
CA ARG A 270 -7.53 -17.64 -5.99
C ARG A 270 -6.77 -16.32 -6.13
N PHE A 271 -7.29 -15.27 -5.52
CA PHE A 271 -6.72 -13.92 -5.52
C PHE A 271 -6.66 -13.43 -4.08
N PRO A 272 -5.61 -13.77 -3.34
CA PRO A 272 -5.54 -13.48 -1.92
C PRO A 272 -5.31 -11.99 -1.70
N THR A 273 -6.08 -11.43 -0.77
CA THR A 273 -5.94 -10.06 -0.28
C THR A 273 -5.86 -10.10 1.24
N PHE A 274 -5.34 -9.02 1.82
CA PHE A 274 -5.20 -8.89 3.26
C PHE A 274 -5.43 -7.45 3.67
N LEU A 275 -5.77 -7.27 4.94
CA LEU A 275 -6.00 -5.95 5.52
C LEU A 275 -4.73 -5.43 6.20
N TYR A 276 -4.37 -4.18 5.89
CA TYR A 276 -3.53 -3.33 6.75
C TYR A 276 -4.43 -2.57 7.73
N ALA A 277 -4.01 -2.47 9.00
CA ALA A 277 -4.61 -1.53 9.94
C ALA A 277 -3.54 -0.69 10.65
N MET A 278 -3.71 0.63 10.61
CA MET A 278 -2.81 1.62 11.17
C MET A 278 -3.59 2.51 12.15
N PRO A 279 -3.58 2.19 13.46
CA PRO A 279 -4.26 2.98 14.48
C PRO A 279 -3.60 4.35 14.66
N PHE A 280 -4.32 5.44 14.36
CA PHE A 280 -3.83 6.82 14.49
C PHE A 280 -4.07 7.40 15.86
N ASP A 281 -5.23 7.19 16.45
CA ASP A 281 -5.60 7.71 17.76
C ASP A 281 -6.61 6.77 18.41
N SER A 282 -7.11 7.11 19.60
CA SER A 282 -8.10 6.29 20.33
C SER A 282 -9.38 6.02 19.56
N ASN A 283 -9.70 6.81 18.55
CA ASN A 283 -10.93 6.72 17.76
C ASN A 283 -10.68 6.85 16.25
N LEU A 284 -9.44 6.76 15.77
CA LEU A 284 -9.10 6.99 14.37
C LEU A 284 -8.17 5.90 13.85
N VAL A 285 -8.56 5.23 12.77
CA VAL A 285 -7.79 4.14 12.16
C VAL A 285 -7.76 4.27 10.64
N PHE A 286 -6.59 4.04 10.04
CA PHE A 286 -6.49 3.84 8.60
C PHE A 286 -6.51 2.35 8.30
N LEU A 287 -7.36 1.95 7.36
CA LEU A 287 -7.56 0.57 6.94
C LEU A 287 -7.30 0.48 5.45
N GLU A 288 -6.60 -0.55 4.99
CA GLU A 288 -6.30 -0.72 3.58
C GLU A 288 -6.31 -2.19 3.17
N GLU A 289 -7.32 -2.58 2.40
CA GLU A 289 -7.41 -3.91 1.80
C GLU A 289 -6.49 -3.96 0.58
N THR A 290 -5.60 -4.94 0.54
CA THR A 290 -4.50 -5.00 -0.44
C THR A 290 -4.36 -6.36 -1.10
N SER A 291 -4.28 -6.37 -2.43
CA SER A 291 -3.70 -7.47 -3.20
C SER A 291 -2.20 -7.22 -3.34
N LEU A 292 -1.37 -8.07 -2.71
CA LEU A 292 0.08 -7.89 -2.67
C LEU A 292 0.68 -7.85 -4.08
N VAL A 293 0.34 -8.84 -4.88
CA VAL A 293 0.76 -8.96 -6.28
C VAL A 293 -0.21 -9.88 -7.00
N SER A 294 -0.71 -9.46 -8.14
CA SER A 294 -1.52 -10.31 -9.01
C SER A 294 -1.19 -10.08 -10.48
N ARG A 295 -1.41 -11.14 -11.28
CA ARG A 295 -1.44 -11.09 -12.74
C ARG A 295 -2.53 -12.05 -13.22
N PRO A 296 -3.59 -11.56 -13.91
CA PRO A 296 -3.89 -10.16 -14.21
C PRO A 296 -4.14 -9.30 -12.95
N VAL A 297 -4.19 -7.98 -13.10
CA VAL A 297 -4.54 -7.05 -12.01
C VAL A 297 -5.95 -7.36 -11.48
N LEU A 298 -6.11 -7.39 -10.16
CA LEU A 298 -7.45 -7.50 -9.57
C LEU A 298 -8.24 -6.22 -9.84
N SER A 299 -9.54 -6.34 -10.11
CA SER A 299 -10.35 -5.16 -10.37
C SER A 299 -10.46 -4.28 -9.11
N TYR A 300 -10.39 -2.96 -9.28
CA TYR A 300 -10.53 -2.02 -8.17
C TYR A 300 -11.87 -2.19 -7.43
N MET A 301 -12.95 -2.48 -8.16
CA MET A 301 -14.28 -2.74 -7.58
C MET A 301 -14.30 -3.98 -6.70
N GLU A 302 -13.52 -5.01 -7.03
CA GLU A 302 -13.43 -6.21 -6.20
C GLU A 302 -12.69 -5.93 -4.88
N ILE A 303 -11.55 -5.23 -4.93
CA ILE A 303 -10.82 -4.83 -3.71
C ILE A 303 -11.70 -3.95 -2.81
N LYS A 304 -12.36 -2.95 -3.41
CA LYS A 304 -13.27 -2.07 -2.67
C LYS A 304 -14.41 -2.87 -2.01
N LYS A 305 -15.04 -3.79 -2.73
CA LYS A 305 -16.10 -4.64 -2.17
C LYS A 305 -15.58 -5.49 -1.01
N ARG A 306 -14.35 -6.01 -1.07
CA ARG A 306 -13.76 -6.78 0.03
C ARG A 306 -13.52 -5.94 1.29
N MET A 307 -13.18 -4.66 1.13
CA MET A 307 -13.04 -3.73 2.25
C MET A 307 -14.38 -3.38 2.93
N GLU A 308 -15.49 -3.44 2.20
CA GLU A 308 -16.83 -3.06 2.69
C GLU A 308 -17.56 -4.18 3.44
N ILE A 309 -17.01 -5.40 3.46
CA ILE A 309 -17.59 -6.61 4.07
C ILE A 309 -16.91 -6.92 5.40
#